data_AF-A0A533R8P5-F1
#
_entry.id   AF-A0A533R8P5-F1
#
_cell.length_a   1.000
_cell.length_b   1.000
_cell.length_c   1.000
_cell.angle_alpha   90.00
_cell.angle_beta   90.00
_cell.angle_gamma   90.00
#
_symmetry.space_group_name_H-M   'P 1'
#
loop_
_entity.id
_entity.type
_entity.pdbx_description
1 polymer ?
#
loop_
_entity_poly.entity_id
_entity_poly.type
_entity_poly.pdbx_seq_one_letter_code
_entity_poly.pdbx_strand_id
1 'polypeptide(L)' 'MNLLLLVPGDFFAPGLARLTGRRHRHLLDVLRGTAGATVRVGLLDGPCGEARIRSAGPDETVLEVALSAP' A
#
# COMPACT_ATOMS: atom_id res chain seq x y z
N MET A 1 -10.36 -11.88 0.48
CA MET A 1 -10.04 -10.95 -0.62
C MET A 1 -9.71 -9.63 0.02
N ASN A 2 -8.43 -9.28 0.15
CA ASN A 2 -8.00 -8.15 0.97
C ASN A 2 -7.56 -7.01 0.05
N LEU A 3 -8.21 -5.87 0.16
CA LEU A 3 -7.88 -4.65 -0.58
C LEU A 3 -7.36 -3.62 0.41
N LEU A 4 -6.14 -3.15 0.19
CA LEU A 4 -5.53 -2.14 1.02
C LEU A 4 -6.03 -0.77 0.58
N LEU A 5 -6.82 -0.13 1.44
CA LEU A 5 -7.31 1.22 1.18
C LEU A 5 -6.21 2.24 1.51
N LEU A 6 -5.83 3.03 0.51
CA LEU A 6 -4.91 4.15 0.65
C LEU A 6 -5.69 5.46 0.70
N VAL A 7 -5.14 6.44 1.41
CA VAL A 7 -5.65 7.81 1.45
C VAL A 7 -4.62 8.76 0.82
N PRO A 8 -5.01 9.94 0.32
CA PRO A 8 -4.07 10.88 -0.28
C PRO A 8 -2.88 11.25 0.62
N GLY A 9 -3.10 11.29 1.94
CA GLY A 9 -2.03 11.58 2.93
C GLY A 9 -0.97 10.47 3.06
N ASP A 10 -1.16 9.31 2.45
CA ASP A 10 -0.15 8.24 2.44
C ASP A 10 0.93 8.48 1.40
N PHE A 11 0.61 9.26 0.37
CA PHE A 11 1.50 9.52 -0.74
C PHE A 11 2.47 10.61 -0.36
N PHE A 12 3.75 10.26 -0.33
CA PHE A 12 4.84 11.22 -0.11
C PHE A 12 5.54 11.61 -1.42
N ALA A 13 5.28 10.86 -2.49
CA ALA A 13 5.73 11.15 -3.85
C ALA A 13 4.74 10.54 -4.86
N PRO A 14 4.76 10.98 -6.13
CA PRO A 14 3.88 10.42 -7.17
C PRO A 14 4.05 8.90 -7.29
N GLY A 15 2.96 8.15 -7.08
CA GLY A 15 2.98 6.69 -7.12
C GLY A 15 3.72 6.02 -5.96
N LEU A 16 4.13 6.75 -4.92
CA LEU A 16 4.79 6.18 -3.74
C LEU A 16 4.01 6.51 -2.48
N ALA A 17 3.51 5.46 -1.83
CA ALA A 17 2.80 5.54 -0.58
C ALA A 17 3.62 4.96 0.58
N ARG A 18 3.50 5.54 1.76
CA ARG A 18 4.11 5.03 2.98
C ARG A 18 3.04 4.73 4.02
N LEU A 19 3.07 3.50 4.53
CA LEU A 19 2.24 3.09 5.65
C LEU A 19 3.06 3.02 6.93
N THR A 20 2.46 3.51 8.01
CA THR A 20 3.04 3.48 9.37
C THR A 20 1.98 3.07 10.38
N GLY A 21 2.41 2.75 11.61
CA GLY A 21 1.52 2.45 12.74
C GLY A 21 0.59 1.26 12.48
N ARG A 22 -0.71 1.42 12.75
CA ARG A 22 -1.69 0.32 12.68
C ARG A 22 -1.83 -0.27 11.27
N ARG A 23 -1.71 0.56 10.22
CA ARG A 23 -1.90 0.12 8.82
C ARG A 23 -0.71 -0.65 8.29
N HIS A 24 0.49 -0.21 8.67
CA HIS A 24 1.73 -0.98 8.47
C HIS A 24 1.61 -2.38 9.10
N ARG A 25 1.23 -2.43 10.39
CA ARG A 25 1.04 -3.70 11.10
C ARG A 25 -0.01 -4.59 10.46
N HIS A 26 -1.16 -4.03 10.07
CA HIS A 26 -2.19 -4.79 9.37
C HIS A 26 -1.70 -5.36 8.03
N LEU A 27 -0.92 -4.60 7.26
CA LEU A 27 -0.32 -5.08 6.02
C LEU A 27 0.62 -6.27 6.27
N LEU A 28 1.44 -6.24 7.33
CA LEU A 28 2.30 -7.37 7.68
C LEU A 28 1.51 -8.57 8.21
N ASP A 29 0.59 -8.34 9.15
CA ASP A 29 -0.11 -9.41 9.86
C ASP A 29 -1.18 -10.10 8.98
N VAL A 30 -1.86 -9.33 8.13
CA VAL A 30 -3.00 -9.82 7.33
C VAL A 30 -2.63 -10.08 5.87
N LEU A 31 -1.89 -9.17 5.23
CA LEU A 31 -1.49 -9.35 3.82
C LEU A 31 -0.20 -10.16 3.69
N ARG A 32 0.50 -10.45 4.81
CA ARG A 32 1.83 -11.11 4.83
C ARG A 32 2.79 -10.46 3.84
N GLY A 33 2.70 -9.14 3.75
CA GLY A 33 3.39 -8.36 2.73
C GLY A 33 4.90 -8.37 2.94
N THR A 34 5.63 -8.99 2.02
CA THR A 34 7.10 -8.93 1.97
C THR A 34 7.56 -8.01 0.85
N ALA A 35 8.77 -7.47 0.96
CA ALA A 35 9.38 -6.73 -0.15
C ALA A 35 9.35 -7.57 -1.44
N GLY A 36 8.93 -6.94 -2.53
CA GLY A 36 8.72 -7.57 -3.83
C GLY A 36 7.31 -8.12 -4.08
N ALA A 37 6.48 -8.32 -3.05
CA ALA A 37 5.11 -8.79 -3.23
C ALA A 37 4.19 -7.70 -3.79
N THR A 38 3.18 -8.13 -4.54
CA THR A 38 2.14 -7.25 -5.08
C THR A 38 0.83 -7.47 -4.33
N VAL A 39 0.19 -6.38 -3.94
CA VAL A 39 -1.11 -6.38 -3.24
C VAL A 39 -2.11 -5.50 -3.98
N ARG A 40 -3.40 -5.84 -3.89
CA ARG A 40 -4.48 -5.01 -4.44
C ARG A 40 -4.69 -3.80 -3.54
N VAL A 41 -4.75 -2.62 -4.15
CA VAL A 41 -4.96 -1.36 -3.44
C VAL A 41 -6.09 -0.56 -4.07
N GLY A 42 -6.70 0.31 -3.28
CA GLY A 42 -7.65 1.29 -3.80
C GLY A 42 -7.48 2.62 -3.09
N LEU A 43 -7.62 3.72 -3.83
CA LEU A 43 -7.66 5.04 -3.24
C LEU A 43 -9.07 5.28 -2.67
N LEU A 44 -9.15 5.82 -1.45
CA LEU A 44 -10.43 6.27 -0.89
C LEU A 44 -11.09 7.25 -1.86
N ASP A 45 -12.35 6.99 -2.22
CA ASP A 45 -13.13 7.74 -3.22
C ASP A 45 -12.44 7.88 -4.59
N GLY A 46 -11.58 6.92 -4.95
CA GLY A 46 -10.77 6.97 -6.16
C GLY A 46 -10.61 5.62 -6.87
N PRO A 47 -9.66 5.55 -7.82
CA PRO A 47 -9.45 4.34 -8.62
C PRO A 47 -8.81 3.22 -7.78
N CYS A 48 -9.03 1.99 -8.26
CA CYS A 48 -8.36 0.80 -7.75
C CYS A 48 -7.12 0.48 -8.58
N GLY A 49 -6.20 -0.29 -8.01
CA GLY A 49 -5.01 -0.72 -8.71
C GLY A 49 -4.22 -1.73 -7.90
N GLU A 50 -2.91 -1.70 -8.12
CA GLU A 50 -1.96 -2.60 -7.48
C GLU A 50 -0.85 -1.80 -6.84
N ALA A 51 -0.34 -2.31 -5.72
CA ALA A 51 0.87 -1.79 -5.13
C ALA A 51 1.89 -2.90 -4.97
N ARG A 52 3.13 -2.59 -5.33
CA ARG A 52 4.28 -3.42 -5.05
C ARG A 52 4.95 -2.94 -3.76
N ILE A 53 5.18 -3.86 -2.84
CA ILE A 53 5.92 -3.57 -1.61
C ILE A 53 7.38 -3.36 -1.98
N ARG A 54 7.86 -2.12 -1.86
CA ARG A 54 9.25 -1.76 -2.13
C ARG A 54 10.14 -2.13 -0.95
N SER A 55 9.69 -1.80 0.25
CA SER A 55 10.35 -2.18 1.50
C SER A 55 9.31 -2.40 2.60
N ALA A 56 9.59 -3.38 3.45
CA ALA A 56 8.80 -3.67 4.65
C ALA A 56 9.76 -3.70 5.83
N GLY A 57 9.79 -2.61 6.59
CA GLY A 57 10.58 -2.47 7.82
C GLY A 57 9.75 -2.81 9.07
N PRO A 58 10.32 -2.59 10.26
CA PRO A 58 9.61 -2.80 11.54
C PRO A 58 8.60 -1.68 11.87
N ASP A 59 8.80 -0.46 11.36
CA ASP A 59 7.99 0.72 11.70
C ASP A 59 7.17 1.24 10.51
N GLU A 60 7.66 1.00 9.29
CA GLU A 60 7.07 1.51 8.06
C GLU A 60 7.18 0.52 6.89
N THR A 61 6.24 0.64 5.96
CA THR A 61 6.25 -0.05 4.66
C THR A 61 6.13 0.98 3.56
N VAL A 62 7.03 0.91 2.57
CA VAL A 62 6.95 1.72 1.36
C VAL A 62 6.35 0.89 0.24
N LEU A 63 5.38 1.49 -0.42
CA LEU A 63 4.59 0.89 -1.49
C LEU A 63 4.77 1.72 -2.77
N GLU A 64 5.03 1.04 -3.86
CA GLU A 64 4.93 1.61 -5.20
C GLU A 64 3.55 1.28 -5.77
N VAL A 65 2.74 2.31 -5.93
CA VAL A 65 1.33 2.25 -6.27
C VAL A 65 1.14 2.55 -7.75
N ALA A 66 0.59 1.59 -8.47
CA ALA A 66 0.11 1.75 -9.83
C ALA A 66 -1.42 1.71 -9.80
N LEU A 67 -2.04 2.90 -9.81
CA LEU A 67 -3.49 3.02 -9.96
C LEU A 67 -3.84 2.82 -11.44
N SER A 68 -4.70 1.85 -11.72
CA SER A 68 -5.25 1.66 -13.06
C SER A 68 -6.58 2.41 -13.08
N ALA A 69 -6.66 3.49 -13.85
CA ALA A 69 -7.97 4.08 -14.13
C ALA A 69 -8.85 3.02 -14.83
N PRO A 70 -10.18 2.98 -14.57
CA PRO A 70 -11.09 2.20 -15.39
C PRO A 70 -11.09 2.64 -16.85
#